data_AF-A0A7L5Y547-F1
#
_entry.id   AF-A0A7L5Y547-F1
#
_cell.length_a   1.000
_cell.length_b   1.000
_cell.length_c   1.000
_cell.angle_alpha   90.00
_cell.angle_beta   90.00
_cell.angle_gamma   90.00
#
_symmetry.space_group_name_H-M   'P 1'
#
loop_
_entity.id
_entity.type
_entity.pdbx_description
1 polymer ?
#
loop_
_entity_poly.entity_id
_entity_poly.type
_entity_poly.pdbx_seq_one_letter_code
_entity_poly.pdbx_strand_id
1 'polypeptide(L)'
;MRPAQRARAADALAGLGYRCIDEGASAHEATWRRGRLDIDLHWDILAPGRTRSAMADALVDRRVRAPMGWRLDDADTVAFMLIHPAVTKYVCSPHVGLNRVVDFSRFVQVRPPDWTIVADRVQATGLAPAAWTMARWLRHLGVWPEGPGPDQALDRWAPGDGRRRWLGLWVDRDWPGRWTGRHDAWVAVGFTLAFHERPSDLARALAARLRRRRRA
;
A
#
# COMPACT_ATOMS: atom_id res chain seq x y z
N MET A 1 2.32 -13.55 2.28
CA MET A 1 3.08 -14.79 2.57
C MET A 1 4.57 -14.50 2.49
N ARG A 2 5.45 -15.40 2.95
CA ARG A 2 6.90 -15.23 2.73
C ARG A 2 7.27 -15.58 1.28
N PRO A 3 8.28 -14.94 0.66
CA PRO A 3 8.70 -15.22 -0.71
C PRO A 3 9.00 -16.71 -0.98
N ALA A 4 9.65 -17.40 -0.04
CA ALA A 4 9.97 -18.82 -0.16
C ALA A 4 8.74 -19.74 -0.23
N GLN A 5 7.56 -19.24 0.19
CA GLN A 5 6.31 -20.01 0.18
C GLN A 5 5.54 -19.87 -1.14
N ARG A 6 6.03 -19.06 -2.08
CA ARG A 6 5.31 -18.73 -3.32
C ARG A 6 4.94 -19.95 -4.14
N ALA A 7 5.89 -20.84 -4.42
CA ALA A 7 5.64 -22.04 -5.23
C ALA A 7 4.56 -22.92 -4.57
N ARG A 8 4.72 -23.23 -3.28
CA ARG A 8 3.75 -24.02 -2.52
C ARG A 8 2.35 -23.40 -2.49
N ALA A 9 2.25 -22.07 -2.35
CA ALA A 9 0.96 -21.38 -2.35
C ALA A 9 0.31 -21.37 -3.75
N ALA A 10 1.10 -21.21 -4.81
CA ALA A 10 0.65 -21.35 -6.19
C ALA A 10 0.11 -22.76 -6.46
N ASP A 11 0.86 -23.80 -6.07
CA ASP A 11 0.44 -25.20 -6.23
C ASP A 11 -0.87 -25.49 -5.48
N ALA A 12 -1.03 -24.96 -4.27
CA ALA A 12 -2.25 -25.09 -3.50
C ALA A 12 -3.46 -24.43 -4.19
N LEU A 13 -3.28 -23.23 -4.74
CA LEU A 13 -4.34 -22.52 -5.47
C LEU A 13 -4.69 -23.25 -6.78
N ALA A 14 -3.68 -23.71 -7.53
CA ALA A 14 -3.86 -24.51 -8.74
C ALA A 14 -4.63 -25.81 -8.45
N GLY A 15 -4.26 -26.52 -7.37
CA GLY A 15 -4.97 -27.73 -6.92
C GLY A 15 -6.42 -27.49 -6.51
N LEU A 16 -6.78 -26.26 -6.12
CA LEU A 16 -8.15 -25.84 -5.83
C LEU A 16 -8.91 -25.33 -7.07
N GLY A 17 -8.31 -25.41 -8.25
CA GLY A 17 -8.91 -24.99 -9.53
C GLY A 17 -8.83 -23.49 -9.81
N TYR A 18 -7.99 -22.74 -9.09
CA TYR A 18 -7.68 -21.36 -9.47
C TYR A 18 -6.67 -21.33 -10.61
N ARG A 19 -6.76 -20.31 -11.47
CA ARG A 19 -5.80 -20.04 -12.53
C ARG A 19 -5.13 -18.69 -12.29
N CYS A 20 -3.81 -18.63 -12.45
CA CYS A 20 -3.08 -17.36 -12.43
C CYS A 20 -3.46 -16.55 -13.68
N ILE A 21 -3.85 -15.28 -13.53
CA ILE A 21 -4.30 -14.43 -14.65
C ILE A 21 -3.28 -13.36 -15.05
N ASP A 22 -2.21 -13.19 -14.28
CA ASP A 22 -1.20 -12.14 -14.44
C ASP A 22 0.23 -12.67 -14.23
N GLU A 23 0.47 -13.93 -14.62
CA GLU A 23 1.75 -14.60 -14.38
C GLU A 23 2.93 -13.80 -14.94
N GLY A 24 3.86 -13.40 -14.05
CA GLY A 24 5.05 -12.63 -14.40
C GLY A 24 4.84 -11.13 -14.57
N ALA A 25 3.61 -10.62 -14.50
CA ALA A 25 3.32 -9.19 -14.66
C ALA A 25 3.77 -8.37 -13.43
N SER A 26 3.79 -8.97 -12.24
CA SER A 26 4.19 -8.31 -11.00
C SER A 26 5.36 -8.99 -10.30
N ALA A 27 6.19 -8.16 -9.65
CA ALA A 27 7.38 -8.59 -8.93
C ALA A 27 7.11 -8.96 -7.45
N HIS A 28 5.88 -8.78 -6.96
CA HIS A 28 5.53 -8.88 -5.53
C HIS A 28 4.15 -9.52 -5.26
N GLU A 29 3.31 -9.65 -6.27
CA GLU A 29 1.97 -10.23 -6.16
C GLU A 29 1.61 -11.03 -7.42
N ALA A 30 0.57 -11.84 -7.34
CA ALA A 30 -0.05 -12.52 -8.48
C ALA A 30 -1.53 -12.79 -8.19
N THR A 31 -2.39 -12.51 -9.15
CA THR A 31 -3.83 -12.71 -9.05
C THR A 31 -4.23 -14.10 -9.56
N TRP A 32 -4.99 -14.81 -8.73
CA TRP A 32 -5.52 -16.14 -9.01
C TRP A 32 -7.05 -16.10 -9.06
N ARG A 33 -7.63 -16.60 -10.14
CA ARG A 33 -9.08 -16.53 -10.38
C ARG A 33 -9.72 -17.91 -10.44
N ARG A 34 -10.89 -18.04 -9.81
CA ARG A 34 -11.81 -19.18 -9.97
C ARG A 34 -13.24 -18.68 -10.05
N GLY A 35 -13.82 -18.73 -11.26
CA GLY A 35 -15.14 -18.15 -11.52
C GLY A 35 -15.14 -16.63 -11.30
N ARG A 36 -15.94 -16.16 -10.33
CA ARG A 36 -16.03 -14.73 -9.95
C ARG A 36 -15.17 -14.36 -8.73
N LEU A 37 -14.37 -15.29 -8.23
CA LEU A 37 -13.52 -15.08 -7.06
C LEU A 37 -12.07 -14.90 -7.47
N ASP A 38 -11.50 -13.78 -7.04
CA ASP A 38 -10.09 -13.46 -7.20
C ASP A 38 -9.38 -13.52 -5.84
N ILE A 39 -8.22 -14.18 -5.82
CA ILE A 39 -7.29 -14.21 -4.70
C ILE A 39 -6.01 -13.54 -5.17
N ASP A 40 -5.65 -12.43 -4.55
CA ASP A 40 -4.39 -11.76 -4.81
C ASP A 40 -3.32 -12.25 -3.84
N LEU A 41 -2.29 -12.91 -4.37
CA LEU A 41 -1.26 -13.58 -3.61
C LEU A 41 -0.01 -12.72 -3.49
N HIS A 42 0.15 -12.06 -2.34
CA HIS A 42 1.26 -11.14 -2.07
C HIS A 42 2.43 -11.82 -1.36
N TRP A 43 3.64 -11.68 -1.90
CA TRP A 43 4.90 -12.03 -1.21
C TRP A 43 5.76 -10.82 -0.81
N ASP A 44 5.28 -9.61 -1.09
CA ASP A 44 5.65 -8.37 -0.41
C ASP A 44 4.53 -7.36 -0.61
N ILE A 45 4.50 -6.26 0.16
CA ILE A 45 3.41 -5.27 0.05
C ILE A 45 3.55 -4.37 -1.18
N LEU A 46 4.77 -4.24 -1.70
CA LEU A 46 5.10 -3.39 -2.83
C LEU A 46 6.25 -4.03 -3.62
N ALA A 47 6.38 -3.58 -4.87
CA ALA A 47 7.50 -3.95 -5.71
C ALA A 47 8.87 -3.73 -5.04
N PRO A 48 9.87 -4.59 -5.32
CA PRO A 48 11.19 -4.50 -4.69
C PRO A 48 11.81 -3.10 -4.75
N GLY A 49 12.38 -2.68 -3.62
CA GLY A 49 13.06 -1.39 -3.43
C GLY A 49 12.14 -0.20 -3.13
N ARG A 50 10.82 -0.36 -3.21
CA ARG A 50 9.86 0.72 -2.85
C ARG A 50 9.82 0.99 -1.34
N THR A 51 9.99 -0.05 -0.53
CA THR A 51 10.15 0.04 0.92
C THR A 51 11.63 0.01 1.30
N ARG A 52 11.95 0.34 2.57
CA ARG A 52 13.30 0.23 3.16
C ARG A 52 13.80 -1.19 3.26
N SER A 53 12.91 -2.10 3.64
CA SER A 53 13.15 -3.53 3.72
C SER A 53 11.91 -4.26 3.20
N ALA A 54 12.08 -5.52 2.80
CA ALA A 54 10.96 -6.38 2.48
C ALA A 54 10.08 -6.55 3.73
N MET A 55 8.76 -6.40 3.58
CA MET A 55 7.84 -6.34 4.73
C MET A 55 7.15 -7.66 5.01
N ALA A 56 7.12 -8.57 4.03
CA ALA A 56 6.42 -9.83 4.13
C ALA A 56 6.74 -10.65 5.39
N ASP A 57 8.02 -10.79 5.74
CA ASP A 57 8.42 -11.58 6.91
C ASP A 57 7.94 -10.93 8.20
N ALA A 58 8.18 -9.62 8.38
CA ALA A 58 7.74 -8.87 9.55
C ALA A 58 6.21 -8.92 9.74
N LEU A 59 5.45 -8.81 8.65
CA LEU A 59 3.99 -8.90 8.65
C LEU A 59 3.50 -10.32 8.96
N VAL A 60 4.14 -11.34 8.39
CA VAL A 60 3.79 -12.75 8.64
C VAL A 60 4.12 -13.15 10.07
N ASP A 61 5.20 -12.65 10.65
CA ASP A 61 5.61 -12.97 12.02
C ASP A 61 4.64 -12.42 13.07
N ARG A 62 4.02 -11.27 12.78
CA ARG A 62 3.04 -10.61 13.67
C ARG A 62 1.58 -10.96 13.39
N ARG A 63 1.34 -11.87 12.44
CA ARG A 63 -0.01 -12.32 12.11
C ARG A 63 -0.74 -12.83 13.35
N VAL A 64 -2.05 -12.58 13.39
CA VAL A 64 -2.92 -13.01 14.49
C VAL A 64 -3.90 -14.07 14.00
N ARG A 65 -4.30 -14.96 14.92
CA ARG A 65 -5.34 -15.95 14.63
C ARG A 65 -6.72 -15.31 14.78
N ALA A 66 -7.57 -15.51 13.78
CA ALA A 66 -8.97 -15.12 13.76
C ALA A 66 -9.84 -16.35 13.44
N PRO A 67 -11.18 -16.28 13.61
CA PRO A 67 -12.07 -17.42 13.34
C PRO A 67 -11.92 -17.98 11.91
N MET A 68 -11.70 -17.10 10.92
CA MET A 68 -11.53 -17.48 9.51
C MET A 68 -10.09 -17.81 9.11
N GLY A 69 -9.15 -17.86 10.07
CA GLY A 69 -7.75 -18.23 9.81
C GLY A 69 -6.76 -17.17 10.25
N TRP A 70 -5.59 -17.16 9.61
CA TRP A 70 -4.54 -16.19 9.90
C TRP A 70 -4.77 -14.89 9.13
N ARG A 71 -4.54 -13.75 9.80
CA ARG A 71 -4.61 -12.42 9.20
C ARG A 71 -3.51 -11.53 9.75
N LEU A 72 -3.27 -10.39 9.10
CA LEU A 72 -2.44 -9.34 9.67
C LEU A 72 -3.04 -8.84 10.99
N ASP A 73 -2.20 -8.38 11.91
CA ASP A 73 -2.68 -7.64 13.08
C ASP A 73 -3.35 -6.33 12.66
N ASP A 74 -4.10 -5.72 13.58
CA ASP A 74 -4.93 -4.55 13.27
C ASP A 74 -4.08 -3.34 12.84
N ALA A 75 -2.92 -3.13 13.46
CA ALA A 75 -2.03 -2.03 13.10
C ALA A 75 -1.35 -2.26 11.76
N ASP A 76 -0.88 -3.49 11.50
CA ASP A 76 -0.30 -3.86 10.21
C ASP A 76 -1.33 -3.81 9.06
N THR A 77 -2.59 -4.14 9.35
CA THR A 77 -3.70 -4.01 8.38
C THR A 77 -3.93 -2.55 8.00
N VAL A 78 -3.99 -1.65 8.98
CA VAL A 78 -4.19 -0.21 8.75
C VAL A 78 -2.99 0.41 8.04
N ALA A 79 -1.75 0.08 8.45
CA ALA A 79 -0.56 0.54 7.74
C ALA A 79 -0.55 0.10 6.27
N PHE A 80 -0.95 -1.15 6.00
CA PHE A 80 -1.10 -1.66 4.64
C PHE A 80 -2.17 -0.90 3.83
N MET A 81 -3.35 -0.67 4.41
CA MET A 81 -4.44 0.09 3.78
C MET A 81 -4.06 1.55 3.48
N LEU A 82 -3.11 2.13 4.20
CA LEU A 82 -2.63 3.49 3.95
C LEU A 82 -1.54 3.57 2.88
N ILE A 83 -0.64 2.58 2.84
CA ILE A 83 0.54 2.62 1.96
C ILE A 83 0.26 1.97 0.61
N HIS A 84 -0.28 0.75 0.61
CA HIS A 84 -0.39 -0.05 -0.61
C HIS A 84 -1.22 0.67 -1.69
N PRO A 85 -2.48 1.08 -1.45
CA PRO A 85 -3.28 1.74 -2.47
C PRO A 85 -2.75 3.12 -2.85
N ALA A 86 -2.08 3.85 -1.93
CA ALA A 86 -1.46 5.12 -2.27
C ALA A 86 -0.42 4.97 -3.39
N VAL A 87 0.34 3.87 -3.37
CA VAL A 87 1.43 3.61 -4.32
C VAL A 87 0.97 2.81 -5.54
N THR A 88 0.13 1.79 -5.37
CA THR A 88 -0.25 0.86 -6.45
C THR A 88 -1.51 1.27 -7.20
N LYS A 89 -2.36 2.07 -6.57
CA LYS A 89 -3.64 2.52 -7.14
C LYS A 89 -3.75 4.03 -7.24
N TYR A 90 -2.75 4.78 -6.76
CA TYR A 90 -2.70 6.24 -6.68
C TYR A 90 -3.82 6.84 -5.83
N VAL A 91 -3.46 7.62 -4.80
CA VAL A 91 -4.45 8.35 -3.97
C VAL A 91 -5.42 9.13 -4.86
N CYS A 92 -6.72 9.11 -4.54
CA CYS A 92 -7.82 9.72 -5.31
C CYS A 92 -8.13 9.12 -6.68
N SER A 93 -7.40 8.12 -7.20
CA SER A 93 -7.69 7.61 -8.55
C SER A 93 -8.88 6.65 -8.58
N PRO A 94 -9.54 6.48 -9.74
CA PRO A 94 -10.59 5.47 -9.94
C PRO A 94 -10.16 4.04 -9.54
N HIS A 95 -8.86 3.74 -9.56
CA HIS A 95 -8.35 2.42 -9.21
C HIS A 95 -8.35 2.14 -7.70
N VAL A 96 -8.49 3.16 -6.84
CA VAL A 96 -8.62 2.94 -5.39
C VAL A 96 -9.96 2.28 -5.06
N GLY A 97 -11.02 2.66 -5.76
CA GLY A 97 -12.37 2.11 -5.57
C GLY A 97 -13.03 2.54 -4.25
N LEU A 98 -14.33 2.84 -4.30
CA LEU A 98 -15.11 3.22 -3.10
C LEU A 98 -15.14 2.12 -2.04
N ASN A 99 -15.09 0.86 -2.46
CA ASN A 99 -15.06 -0.29 -1.54
C ASN A 99 -13.87 -0.20 -0.57
N ARG A 100 -12.67 0.18 -1.02
CA ARG A 100 -11.51 0.28 -0.13
C ARG A 100 -11.64 1.39 0.90
N VAL A 101 -12.30 2.49 0.54
CA VAL A 101 -12.60 3.61 1.45
C VAL A 101 -13.56 3.15 2.54
N VAL A 102 -14.62 2.44 2.13
CA VAL A 102 -15.62 1.85 3.05
C VAL A 102 -14.97 0.78 3.94
N ASP A 103 -14.14 -0.09 3.37
CA ASP A 103 -13.41 -1.13 4.11
C ASP A 103 -12.50 -0.52 5.16
N PHE A 104 -11.73 0.52 4.82
CA PHE A 104 -10.90 1.24 5.78
C PHE A 104 -11.76 1.82 6.92
N SER A 105 -12.80 2.58 6.58
CA SER A 105 -13.68 3.24 7.55
C SER A 105 -14.31 2.23 8.51
N ARG A 106 -14.87 1.14 7.97
CA ARG A 106 -15.48 0.07 8.77
C ARG A 106 -14.44 -0.66 9.63
N PHE A 107 -13.25 -0.92 9.09
CA PHE A 107 -12.20 -1.62 9.81
C PHE A 107 -11.76 -0.83 11.05
N VAL A 108 -11.42 0.45 10.91
CA VAL A 108 -10.94 1.27 12.04
C VAL A 108 -12.02 1.53 13.10
N GLN A 109 -13.30 1.52 12.72
CA GLN A 109 -14.43 1.63 13.65
C GLN A 109 -14.64 0.36 14.47
N VAL A 110 -14.60 -0.81 13.82
CA VAL A 110 -14.87 -2.10 14.46
C VAL A 110 -13.63 -2.66 15.16
N ARG A 111 -12.44 -2.31 14.68
CA ARG A 111 -11.14 -2.82 15.14
C ARG A 111 -10.18 -1.65 15.33
N PRO A 112 -10.38 -0.81 16.37
CA PRO A 112 -9.54 0.34 16.59
C PRO A 112 -8.08 -0.09 16.78
N PRO A 113 -7.17 0.28 15.88
CA PRO A 113 -5.76 -0.12 15.99
C PRO A 113 -5.04 0.70 17.06
N ASP A 114 -3.91 0.20 17.51
CA ASP A 114 -2.91 1.03 18.20
C ASP A 114 -2.22 1.94 17.17
N TRP A 115 -2.57 3.23 17.18
CA TRP A 115 -2.04 4.22 16.24
C TRP A 115 -0.56 4.51 16.41
N THR A 116 0.03 4.28 17.59
CA THR A 116 1.48 4.38 17.79
C THR A 116 2.17 3.28 16.99
N ILE A 117 1.67 2.05 17.06
CA ILE A 117 2.19 0.93 16.27
C ILE A 117 1.97 1.19 14.78
N VAL A 118 0.79 1.66 14.35
CA VAL A 118 0.56 2.03 12.93
C VAL A 118 1.60 3.04 12.48
N ALA A 119 1.88 4.06 13.30
CA ALA A 119 2.85 5.09 12.97
C ALA A 119 4.27 4.55 12.81
N ASP A 120 4.71 3.70 13.73
CA ASP A 120 6.01 3.03 13.66
C ASP A 120 6.14 2.17 12.40
N ARG A 121 5.08 1.42 12.06
CA ARG A 121 5.07 0.53 10.90
C ARG A 121 5.15 1.31 9.60
N VAL A 122 4.39 2.39 9.50
CA VAL A 122 4.46 3.29 8.34
C VAL A 122 5.86 3.90 8.20
N GLN A 123 6.44 4.40 9.29
CA GLN A 123 7.79 5.00 9.27
C GLN A 123 8.87 3.97 8.88
N ALA A 124 8.75 2.72 9.33
CA ALA A 124 9.67 1.65 8.98
C ALA A 124 9.73 1.38 7.46
N THR A 125 8.65 1.66 6.72
CA THR A 125 8.63 1.47 5.27
C THR A 125 9.45 2.53 4.49
N GLY A 126 9.65 3.72 5.06
CA GLY A 126 10.18 4.89 4.34
C GLY A 126 9.17 5.58 3.42
N LEU A 127 7.88 5.27 3.58
CA LEU A 127 6.76 5.81 2.80
C LEU A 127 5.76 6.61 3.66
N ALA A 128 6.24 7.22 4.75
CA ALA A 128 5.40 8.08 5.58
C ALA A 128 4.65 9.18 4.79
N PRO A 129 5.26 9.85 3.80
CA PRO A 129 4.52 10.79 2.95
C PRO A 129 3.38 10.15 2.13
N ALA A 130 3.49 8.86 1.77
CA ALA A 130 2.40 8.14 1.09
C ALA A 130 1.20 7.97 2.03
N ALA A 131 1.46 7.50 3.25
CA ALA A 131 0.43 7.32 4.27
C ALA A 131 -0.21 8.65 4.66
N TRP A 132 0.58 9.71 4.83
CA TRP A 132 0.08 11.07 5.07
C TRP A 132 -0.85 11.55 3.95
N THR A 133 -0.47 11.29 2.69
CA THR A 133 -1.27 11.70 1.52
C THR A 133 -2.59 10.93 1.46
N MET A 134 -2.56 9.62 1.71
CA MET A 134 -3.77 8.80 1.80
C MET A 134 -4.68 9.25 2.94
N ALA A 135 -4.12 9.47 4.13
CA ALA A 135 -4.86 9.94 5.29
C ALA A 135 -5.47 11.33 5.07
N ARG A 136 -4.77 12.26 4.40
CA ARG A 136 -5.33 13.56 3.96
C ARG A 136 -6.56 13.37 3.08
N TRP A 137 -6.48 12.48 2.09
CA TRP A 137 -7.62 12.21 1.22
C TRP A 137 -8.78 11.56 1.97
N LEU A 138 -8.51 10.60 2.86
CA LEU A 138 -9.53 9.99 3.73
C LEU A 138 -10.19 11.03 4.66
N ARG A 139 -9.45 12.05 5.12
CA ARG A 139 -10.00 13.20 5.85
C ARG A 139 -10.94 14.04 4.97
N HIS A 140 -10.56 14.31 3.72
CA HIS A 140 -11.43 15.03 2.76
C HIS A 140 -12.74 14.28 2.50
N LEU A 141 -12.71 12.94 2.55
CA LEU A 141 -13.89 12.10 2.40
C LEU A 141 -14.71 11.94 3.70
N GLY A 142 -14.25 12.50 4.83
CA GLY A 142 -14.93 12.35 6.13
C GLY A 142 -14.87 10.93 6.71
N VAL A 143 -13.93 10.10 6.27
CA VAL A 143 -13.80 8.70 6.73
C VAL A 143 -12.59 8.45 7.64
N TRP A 144 -11.72 9.45 7.79
CA TRP A 144 -10.60 9.38 8.72
C TRP A 144 -11.12 9.36 10.16
N PRO A 145 -10.63 8.46 11.04
CA PRO A 145 -11.09 8.38 12.41
C PRO A 145 -10.68 9.61 13.22
N GLU A 146 -11.60 10.08 14.07
CA GLU A 146 -11.35 11.18 15.00
C GLU A 146 -10.61 10.70 16.24
N GLY A 147 -9.76 11.57 16.80
CA GLY A 147 -9.12 11.35 18.09
C GLY A 147 -7.61 11.54 18.09
N PRO A 148 -6.99 11.53 19.29
CA PRO A 148 -5.59 11.90 19.46
C PRO A 148 -4.62 10.93 18.78
N GLY A 149 -4.92 9.62 18.74
CA GLY A 149 -4.07 8.62 18.09
C GLY A 149 -3.91 8.85 16.58
N PRO A 150 -5.00 8.90 15.79
CA PRO A 150 -4.96 9.23 14.38
C PRO A 150 -4.26 10.58 14.08
N ASP A 151 -4.53 11.61 14.87
CA ASP A 151 -3.96 12.95 14.67
C ASP A 151 -2.44 12.97 14.95
N GLN A 152 -1.99 12.32 16.03
CA GLN A 152 -0.56 12.16 16.31
C GLN A 152 0.14 11.35 15.23
N ALA A 153 -0.50 10.30 14.71
CA ALA A 153 0.06 9.51 13.61
C ALA A 153 0.22 10.36 12.33
N LEU A 154 -0.78 11.20 12.01
CA LEU A 154 -0.70 12.16 10.91
C LEU A 154 0.46 13.13 11.07
N ASP A 155 0.65 13.69 12.26
CA ASP A 155 1.76 14.61 12.54
C ASP A 155 3.12 13.91 12.38
N ARG A 156 3.24 12.67 12.85
CA ARG A 156 4.43 11.83 12.69
C ARG A 156 4.77 11.47 11.25
N TRP A 157 3.77 11.44 10.36
CA TRP A 157 3.98 11.16 8.93
C TRP A 157 4.11 12.40 8.07
N ALA A 158 3.82 13.57 8.65
CA ALA A 158 3.72 14.79 7.90
C ALA A 158 5.05 15.11 7.22
N PRO A 159 5.08 15.26 5.89
CA PRO A 159 6.28 15.68 5.21
C PRO A 159 6.58 17.16 5.55
N GLY A 160 7.83 17.57 5.30
CA GLY A 160 8.21 18.98 5.37
C GLY A 160 7.37 19.86 4.44
N ASP A 161 7.28 21.15 4.75
CA ASP A 161 6.27 22.06 4.20
C ASP A 161 6.18 22.10 2.68
N GLY A 162 7.32 22.11 1.98
CA GLY A 162 7.33 22.11 0.51
C GLY A 162 6.68 20.86 -0.07
N ARG A 163 7.07 19.68 0.42
CA ARG A 163 6.50 18.40 -0.02
C ARG A 163 5.04 18.26 0.43
N ARG A 164 4.69 18.78 1.60
CA ARG A 164 3.31 18.83 2.11
C ARG A 164 2.40 19.64 1.19
N ARG A 165 2.83 20.84 0.81
CA ARG A 165 2.10 21.71 -0.13
C ARG A 165 1.97 21.05 -1.50
N TRP A 166 3.05 20.45 -2.01
CA TRP A 166 3.06 19.75 -3.28
C TRP A 166 2.07 18.58 -3.30
N LEU A 167 2.18 17.64 -2.35
CA LEU A 167 1.28 16.49 -2.25
C LEU A 167 -0.17 16.92 -1.99
N GLY A 168 -0.36 17.96 -1.16
CA GLY A 168 -1.67 18.57 -0.93
C GLY A 168 -2.30 19.08 -2.22
N LEU A 169 -1.55 19.81 -3.05
CA LEU A 169 -2.04 20.33 -4.34
C LEU A 169 -2.50 19.21 -5.28
N TRP A 170 -1.74 18.11 -5.35
CA TRP A 170 -2.11 16.94 -6.17
C TRP A 170 -3.44 16.33 -5.72
N VAL A 171 -3.65 16.18 -4.41
CA VAL A 171 -4.89 15.64 -3.83
C VAL A 171 -6.05 16.62 -4.03
N ASP A 172 -5.85 17.90 -3.69
CA ASP A 172 -6.90 18.93 -3.71
C ASP A 172 -7.39 19.23 -5.14
N ARG A 173 -6.55 19.01 -6.16
CA ARG A 173 -6.91 19.17 -7.58
C ARG A 173 -7.35 17.88 -8.26
N ASP A 174 -7.35 16.77 -7.54
CA ASP A 174 -7.63 15.43 -8.05
C ASP A 174 -6.84 15.12 -9.34
N TRP A 175 -5.55 15.49 -9.36
CA TRP A 175 -4.69 15.21 -10.51
C TRP A 175 -4.48 13.72 -10.77
N PRO A 176 -4.31 12.85 -9.75
CA PRO A 176 -4.24 11.41 -9.99
C PRO A 176 -5.49 10.89 -10.69
N GLY A 177 -6.70 11.27 -10.25
CA GLY A 177 -7.94 10.83 -10.87
C GLY A 177 -8.10 11.29 -12.32
N ARG A 178 -7.63 12.52 -12.64
CA ARG A 178 -7.70 13.09 -14.00
C ARG A 178 -6.68 12.48 -14.96
N TRP A 179 -5.49 12.14 -14.48
CA TRP A 179 -4.33 11.82 -15.32
C TRP A 179 -4.01 10.33 -15.39
N THR A 180 -4.40 9.52 -14.40
CA THR A 180 -4.22 8.06 -14.47
C THR A 180 -4.93 7.47 -15.69
N GLY A 181 -4.26 6.56 -16.39
CA GLY A 181 -4.70 5.96 -17.65
C GLY A 181 -4.42 6.79 -18.90
N ARG A 182 -4.06 8.08 -18.75
CA ARG A 182 -3.67 8.98 -19.86
C ARG A 182 -2.19 9.38 -19.80
N HIS A 183 -1.71 9.61 -18.59
CA HIS A 183 -0.44 10.28 -18.29
C HIS A 183 0.28 9.62 -17.10
N ASP A 184 0.29 8.28 -17.05
CA ASP A 184 0.83 7.52 -15.92
C ASP A 184 2.29 7.82 -15.59
N ALA A 185 3.11 8.16 -16.59
CA ALA A 185 4.48 8.59 -16.36
C ALA A 185 4.56 9.89 -15.54
N TRP A 186 3.66 10.84 -15.79
CA TRP A 186 3.59 12.10 -15.06
C TRP A 186 3.09 11.91 -13.63
N VAL A 187 2.09 11.03 -13.43
CA VAL A 187 1.64 10.64 -12.08
C VAL A 187 2.78 9.93 -11.33
N ALA A 188 3.49 9.03 -12.00
CA ALA A 188 4.61 8.32 -11.38
C ALA A 188 5.72 9.30 -10.93
N VAL A 189 6.13 10.23 -11.80
CA VAL A 189 7.21 11.19 -11.52
C VAL A 189 6.77 12.29 -10.56
N GLY A 190 5.67 12.95 -10.85
CA GLY A 190 5.20 14.12 -10.11
C GLY A 190 4.57 13.78 -8.77
N PHE A 191 3.95 12.61 -8.63
CA PHE A 191 3.24 12.24 -7.40
C PHE A 191 3.91 11.11 -6.65
N THR A 192 4.15 9.98 -7.32
CA THR A 192 4.59 8.75 -6.64
C THR A 192 6.04 8.82 -6.16
N LEU A 193 6.92 9.57 -6.83
CA LEU A 193 8.30 9.75 -6.33
C LEU A 193 8.32 10.56 -5.02
N ALA A 194 7.43 11.53 -4.86
CA ALA A 194 7.33 12.36 -3.67
C ALA A 194 6.89 11.58 -2.41
N PHE A 195 6.47 10.32 -2.55
CA PHE A 195 6.16 9.44 -1.44
C PHE A 195 7.38 8.92 -0.67
N HIS A 196 8.57 8.96 -1.27
CA HIS A 196 9.77 8.43 -0.60
C HIS A 196 10.30 9.47 0.38
N GLU A 197 10.45 9.06 1.64
CA GLU A 197 10.83 9.97 2.73
C GLU A 197 12.20 10.61 2.47
N ARG A 198 13.21 9.80 2.14
CA ARG A 198 14.61 10.22 1.96
C ARG A 198 15.08 10.05 0.50
N PRO A 199 16.07 10.83 0.05
CA PRO A 199 16.69 10.63 -1.26
C PRO A 199 17.26 9.22 -1.47
N SER A 200 17.78 8.60 -0.41
CA SER A 200 18.25 7.20 -0.44
C SER A 200 17.12 6.20 -0.66
N ASP A 201 15.92 6.47 -0.12
CA ASP A 201 14.73 5.65 -0.34
C ASP A 201 14.28 5.72 -1.81
N LEU A 202 14.31 6.92 -2.40
CA LEU A 202 14.05 7.15 -3.81
C LEU A 202 15.07 6.45 -4.72
N ALA A 203 16.37 6.63 -4.43
CA ALA A 203 17.45 6.01 -5.18
C ALA A 203 17.34 4.48 -5.19
N ARG A 204 16.99 3.88 -4.03
CA ARG A 204 16.74 2.44 -3.90
C ARG A 204 15.59 1.98 -4.79
N ALA A 205 14.47 2.69 -4.79
CA ALA A 205 13.32 2.38 -5.64
C ALA A 205 13.66 2.44 -7.14
N LEU A 206 14.40 3.47 -7.56
CA LEU A 206 14.85 3.64 -8.95
C LEU A 206 15.85 2.55 -9.36
N ALA A 207 16.85 2.26 -8.52
CA ALA A 207 17.84 1.21 -8.77
C ALA A 207 17.19 -0.18 -8.89
N ALA A 208 16.18 -0.47 -8.06
CA ALA A 208 15.43 -1.73 -8.16
C ALA A 208 14.54 -1.80 -9.42
N ARG A 209 14.00 -0.67 -9.88
CA ARG A 209 13.28 -0.60 -11.16
C ARG A 209 14.23 -0.83 -12.35
N LEU A 210 15.41 -0.22 -12.34
CA LEU A 210 16.42 -0.39 -13.38
C LEU A 210 16.93 -1.84 -13.45
N ARG A 211 17.23 -2.46 -12.31
CA ARG A 211 17.65 -3.88 -12.25
C ARG A 211 16.60 -4.83 -12.82
N ARG A 212 15.31 -4.56 -12.62
CA ARG A 212 14.22 -5.36 -13.20
C ARG A 212 14.12 -5.21 -14.71
N ARG A 213 14.23 -3.99 -15.23
CA ARG A 213 14.24 -3.74 -16.68
C ARG A 213 15.41 -4.42 -17.40
N ARG A 214 16.53 -4.65 -16.72
CA ARG A 214 17.68 -5.39 -17.29
C ARG A 214 17.51 -6.92 -17.26
N ARG A 215 16.53 -7.43 -16.53
CA ARG A 215 16.28 -8.88 -16.35
C ARG A 215 15.04 -9.38 -17.09
N ALA A 216 14.25 -8.46 -17.65
CA ALA A 216 13.10 -8.72 -18.51
C ALA A 216 13.52 -8.53 -19.96
#